data_AF-A0A6A7M4H9-F1
#
_entry.id   AF-A0A6A7M4H9-F1
#
_cell.length_a   1.000
_cell.length_b   1.000
_cell.length_c   1.000
_cell.angle_alpha   90.00
_cell.angle_beta   90.00
_cell.angle_gamma   90.00
#
_symmetry.space_group_name_H-M   'P 1'
#
loop_
_entity.id
_entity.type
_entity.pdbx_description
1 polymer ?
#
loop_
_entity_poly.entity_id
_entity_poly.type
_entity_poly.pdbx_seq_one_letter_code
_entity_poly.pdbx_strand_id
1 'polypeptide(L)'
;MTRPVILVCDWRSTDAALQAAREQKTSPVLITPEGAASFYGAGYLGALQERAEKEFPDVAFELIVDCGDAPGHALACLRAGVKLISMSEHNEKIADIARQMGARLVRRPT
;
A
#
# COMPACT_ATOMS: atom_id res chain seq x y z
N MET A 1 -3.96 -20.94 0.44
CA MET A 1 -4.13 -20.26 1.74
C MET A 1 -4.42 -18.80 1.44
N THR A 2 -5.57 -18.30 1.90
CA THR A 2 -5.98 -16.90 1.69
C THR A 2 -5.11 -16.00 2.57
N ARG A 3 -4.44 -15.01 1.98
CA ARG A 3 -3.63 -14.06 2.74
C ARG A 3 -4.56 -13.12 3.54
N PRO A 4 -4.28 -12.84 4.83
CA PRO A 4 -5.12 -11.95 5.60
C PRO A 4 -5.02 -10.52 5.03
N VAL A 5 -6.18 -9.88 4.83
CA VAL A 5 -6.27 -8.47 4.42
C VAL A 5 -6.55 -7.63 5.65
N ILE A 6 -5.68 -6.66 5.93
CA ILE A 6 -5.72 -5.87 7.17
C ILE A 6 -5.76 -4.38 6.82
N LEU A 7 -6.79 -3.69 7.30
CA LEU A 7 -6.91 -2.24 7.16
C LEU A 7 -5.91 -1.54 8.09
N VAL A 8 -5.05 -0.69 7.53
CA VAL A 8 -4.08 0.12 8.28
C VAL A 8 -4.20 1.58 7.87
N CYS A 9 -4.17 2.47 8.86
CA CYS A 9 -4.32 3.91 8.65
C CYS A 9 -3.19 4.73 9.27
N ASP A 10 -2.37 4.11 10.11
CA ASP A 10 -1.27 4.74 10.81
C ASP A 10 -0.14 3.74 11.11
N TRP A 11 0.94 4.23 11.71
CA TRP A 11 2.05 3.38 12.13
C TRP A 11 1.63 2.36 13.20
N ARG A 12 0.75 2.71 14.13
CA ARG A 12 0.36 1.84 15.25
C ARG A 12 -0.37 0.59 14.76
N SER A 13 -1.32 0.75 13.84
CA SER A 13 -2.05 -0.34 13.19
C SER A 13 -1.14 -1.16 12.28
N THR A 14 -0.23 -0.51 11.55
CA THR A 14 0.78 -1.18 10.70
C THR A 14 1.71 -2.07 11.51
N ASP A 15 2.29 -1.54 12.59
CA ASP A 15 3.18 -2.25 13.50
C ASP A 15 2.48 -3.46 14.14
N ALA A 16 1.28 -3.27 14.69
CA ALA A 16 0.52 -4.37 15.29
C ALA A 16 0.20 -5.49 14.27
N ALA A 17 -0.17 -5.13 13.04
CA ALA A 17 -0.44 -6.09 11.97
C ALA A 17 0.81 -6.90 11.58
N LEU A 18 1.96 -6.24 11.48
CA LEU A 18 3.22 -6.89 11.09
C LEU A 18 3.82 -7.72 12.23
N GLN A 19 3.69 -7.30 13.48
CA GLN A 19 4.05 -8.13 14.65
C GLN A 19 3.23 -9.42 14.69
N ALA A 20 1.90 -9.33 14.54
CA ALA A 20 1.04 -10.49 14.48
C ALA A 20 1.40 -11.43 13.30
N ALA A 21 1.71 -10.86 12.13
CA ALA A 21 2.15 -11.62 10.97
C ALA A 21 3.48 -12.34 11.20
N ARG A 22 4.44 -11.68 11.87
CA ARG A 22 5.73 -12.27 12.25
C ARG A 22 5.53 -13.48 13.17
N GLU A 23 4.72 -13.35 14.22
CA GLU A 23 4.44 -14.43 15.16
C GLU A 23 3.76 -15.63 14.50
N GLN A 24 2.80 -15.35 13.61
CA GLN A 24 2.03 -16.37 12.90
C GLN A 24 2.74 -16.91 11.65
N LYS A 25 3.90 -16.33 11.27
CA LYS A 25 4.65 -16.63 10.04
C LYS A 25 3.76 -16.55 8.80
N THR A 26 2.92 -15.51 8.73
CA THR A 26 2.03 -15.25 7.60
C THR A 26 2.53 -14.07 6.78
N SER A 27 1.97 -13.91 5.58
CA SER A 27 2.27 -12.78 4.70
C SER A 27 1.00 -11.95 4.44
N PRO A 28 0.73 -10.90 5.23
CA PRO A 28 -0.50 -10.14 5.11
C PRO A 28 -0.51 -9.26 3.86
N VAL A 29 -1.70 -8.83 3.46
CA VAL A 29 -1.93 -7.69 2.58
C VAL A 29 -2.48 -6.57 3.45
N LEU A 30 -1.68 -5.53 3.62
CA LEU A 30 -2.09 -4.30 4.27
C LEU A 30 -2.80 -3.41 3.25
N ILE A 31 -3.87 -2.76 3.66
CA ILE A 31 -4.66 -1.89 2.80
C ILE A 31 -5.03 -0.61 3.53
N THR A 32 -4.96 0.52 2.85
CA THR A 32 -5.40 1.79 3.43
C THR A 32 -6.92 2.00 3.28
N PRO A 33 -7.53 2.91 4.06
CA PRO A 33 -8.88 3.38 3.80
C PRO A 33 -9.04 3.92 2.36
N GLU A 34 -10.28 3.94 1.88
CA GLU A 34 -10.61 4.53 0.57
C GLU A 34 -10.21 6.01 0.53
N GLY A 35 -9.60 6.44 -0.57
CA GLY A 35 -9.13 7.81 -0.73
C GLY A 35 -7.97 8.20 0.19
N ALA A 36 -7.28 7.26 0.82
CA ALA A 36 -6.19 7.54 1.74
C ALA A 36 -5.12 8.49 1.17
N ALA A 37 -4.82 8.39 -0.13
CA ALA A 37 -3.82 9.24 -0.76
C ALA A 37 -4.19 10.74 -0.75
N SER A 38 -5.48 11.09 -0.80
CA SER A 38 -5.93 12.49 -0.71
C SER A 38 -5.92 13.01 0.73
N PHE A 39 -6.18 12.11 1.70
CA PHE A 39 -6.28 12.46 3.10
C PHE A 39 -4.92 12.53 3.81
N TYR A 40 -4.10 11.49 3.69
CA TYR A 40 -2.79 11.42 4.36
C TYR A 40 -1.65 12.03 3.55
N GLY A 41 -1.79 12.03 2.22
CA GLY A 41 -0.75 12.48 1.30
C GLY A 41 0.31 11.40 1.02
N ALA A 42 0.82 11.44 -0.21
CA ALA A 42 1.76 10.45 -0.73
C ALA A 42 3.06 10.34 0.08
N GLY A 43 3.59 11.46 0.60
CA GLY A 43 4.83 11.46 1.39
C GLY A 43 4.72 10.65 2.68
N TYR A 44 3.59 10.78 3.39
CA TYR A 44 3.31 9.98 4.57
C TYR A 44 3.21 8.49 4.23
N LEU A 45 2.47 8.16 3.18
CA LEU A 45 2.19 6.77 2.78
C LEU A 45 3.45 6.07 2.26
N GLY A 46 4.31 6.77 1.53
CA GLY A 46 5.63 6.28 1.13
C GLY A 46 6.52 6.02 2.34
N ALA A 47 6.59 6.97 3.29
CA ALA A 47 7.36 6.82 4.52
C ALA A 47 6.83 5.68 5.41
N LEU A 48 5.51 5.44 5.43
CA LEU A 48 4.89 4.32 6.14
C LEU A 48 5.38 2.97 5.56
N GLN A 49 5.38 2.84 4.23
CA GLN A 49 5.89 1.64 3.56
C GLN A 49 7.39 1.44 3.82
N GLU A 50 8.20 2.47 3.63
CA GLU A 50 9.65 2.43 3.85
C GLU A 50 9.97 1.99 5.29
N ARG A 51 9.28 2.58 6.27
CA ARG A 51 9.45 2.24 7.68
C ARG A 51 9.09 0.79 7.95
N ALA A 52 7.96 0.31 7.43
CA ALA A 52 7.53 -1.07 7.58
C ALA A 52 8.55 -2.06 7.00
N GLU A 53 9.08 -1.79 5.80
CA GLU A 53 10.12 -2.61 5.16
C GLU A 53 11.42 -2.63 5.97
N LYS A 54 11.77 -1.51 6.61
CA LYS A 54 12.98 -1.38 7.43
C LYS A 54 12.86 -2.09 8.78
N GLU A 55 11.71 -1.99 9.45
CA GLU A 55 11.51 -2.58 10.80
C GLU A 55 11.10 -4.06 10.75
N PHE A 56 10.54 -4.52 9.62
CA PHE A 56 10.10 -5.89 9.41
C PHE A 56 10.72 -6.55 8.17
N PRO A 57 12.07 -6.59 8.04
CA PRO A 57 12.74 -7.13 6.85
C PRO A 57 12.53 -8.64 6.66
N ASP A 58 12.15 -9.35 7.73
CA ASP A 58 11.87 -10.79 7.78
C ASP A 58 10.39 -11.15 7.52
N VAL A 59 9.49 -10.16 7.47
CA VAL A 59 8.06 -10.37 7.23
C VAL A 59 7.73 -9.99 5.80
N ALA A 60 7.36 -10.96 4.97
CA ALA A 60 6.83 -10.65 3.65
C ALA A 60 5.42 -10.04 3.78
N PHE A 61 5.22 -8.82 3.29
CA PHE A 61 3.91 -8.18 3.23
C PHE A 61 3.74 -7.40 1.93
N GLU A 62 2.50 -7.03 1.63
CA GLU A 62 2.17 -6.07 0.58
C GLU A 62 1.39 -4.92 1.21
N LEU A 63 1.67 -3.67 0.83
CA LEU A 63 0.87 -2.50 1.22
C LEU A 63 0.20 -1.91 -0.03
N ILE A 64 -1.13 -1.96 -0.07
CA ILE A 64 -1.94 -1.36 -1.12
C ILE A 64 -2.44 0.00 -0.63
N VAL A 65 -2.00 1.06 -1.30
CA VAL A 65 -2.45 2.43 -1.03
C VAL A 65 -3.61 2.80 -1.96
N ASP A 66 -4.75 3.10 -1.37
CA ASP A 66 -5.92 3.56 -2.11
C ASP A 66 -5.81 5.04 -2.51
N CYS A 67 -5.85 5.27 -3.82
CA CYS A 67 -5.68 6.58 -4.44
C CYS A 67 -7.02 7.21 -4.86
N GLY A 68 -8.15 6.57 -4.57
CA GLY A 68 -9.47 7.02 -5.04
C GLY A 68 -9.55 7.10 -6.56
N ASP A 69 -10.16 8.17 -7.07
CA ASP A 69 -10.44 8.41 -8.49
C ASP A 69 -9.45 9.38 -9.17
N ALA A 70 -8.60 10.06 -8.40
CA ALA A 70 -7.72 11.10 -8.94
C ALA A 70 -6.33 10.56 -9.35
N PRO A 71 -5.97 10.58 -10.66
CA PRO A 71 -4.67 10.09 -11.14
C PRO A 71 -3.48 10.86 -10.54
N GLY A 72 -3.67 12.12 -10.15
CA GLY A 72 -2.63 12.94 -9.51
C GLY A 72 -2.15 12.36 -8.19
N HIS A 73 -3.06 11.79 -7.39
CA HIS A 73 -2.72 11.13 -6.12
C HIS A 73 -1.96 9.82 -6.36
N ALA A 74 -2.38 9.03 -7.35
CA ALA A 74 -1.67 7.82 -7.76
C ALA A 74 -0.22 8.13 -8.18
N LEU A 75 -0.02 9.11 -9.07
CA LEU A 75 1.31 9.53 -9.49
C LEU A 75 2.17 10.05 -8.34
N ALA A 76 1.57 10.77 -7.38
CA ALA A 76 2.27 11.23 -6.19
C ALA A 76 2.75 10.05 -5.33
N CYS A 77 1.90 9.03 -5.12
CA CYS A 77 2.26 7.83 -4.35
C CYS A 77 3.38 7.04 -5.03
N LEU A 78 3.31 6.85 -6.35
CA LEU A 78 4.37 6.19 -7.10
C LEU A 78 5.72 6.92 -6.97
N ARG A 79 5.72 8.26 -7.08
CA ARG A 79 6.93 9.07 -6.86
C ARG A 79 7.46 9.02 -5.44
N ALA A 80 6.59 8.78 -4.46
CA ALA A 80 6.97 8.56 -3.07
C ALA A 80 7.47 7.13 -2.78
N GLY A 81 7.58 6.28 -3.80
CA GLY A 81 8.11 4.92 -3.67
C GLY A 81 7.08 3.85 -3.28
N VAL A 82 5.78 4.18 -3.28
CA VAL A 82 4.72 3.20 -3.02
C VAL A 82 4.71 2.14 -4.13
N LYS A 83 4.73 0.86 -3.73
CA LYS A 83 4.89 -0.28 -4.66
C LYS A 83 3.56 -0.79 -5.21
N LEU A 84 2.48 -0.71 -4.43
CA LEU A 84 1.14 -1.11 -4.86
C LEU A 84 0.14 0.00 -4.58
N ILE A 85 -0.56 0.41 -5.61
CA ILE A 85 -1.65 1.39 -5.53
C ILE A 85 -2.95 0.77 -6.02
N SER A 86 -4.08 1.24 -5.49
CA SER A 86 -5.41 0.99 -6.06
C SER A 86 -6.08 2.30 -6.44
N MET A 87 -6.98 2.21 -7.40
CA MET A 87 -7.88 3.30 -7.79
C MET A 87 -9.30 2.76 -7.84
N SER A 88 -10.29 3.64 -7.65
CA SER A 88 -11.72 3.29 -7.72
C SER A 88 -12.08 2.72 -9.09
N GLU A 89 -11.54 3.32 -10.15
CA GLU A 89 -11.66 2.87 -11.53
C GLU A 89 -10.28 2.53 -12.10
N HIS A 90 -10.21 1.50 -12.95
CA HIS A 90 -8.96 1.12 -13.58
C HIS A 90 -8.46 2.21 -14.54
N ASN A 91 -7.16 2.52 -14.49
CA ASN A 91 -6.53 3.52 -15.34
C ASN A 91 -5.26 2.96 -15.99
N GLU A 92 -5.37 2.61 -17.28
CA GLU A 92 -4.30 2.01 -18.09
C GLU A 92 -3.02 2.86 -18.11
N LYS A 93 -3.14 4.19 -18.17
CA LYS A 93 -1.98 5.09 -18.17
C LYS A 93 -1.24 5.03 -16.84
N ILE A 94 -1.99 4.99 -15.74
CA ILE A 94 -1.40 4.83 -14.40
C ILE A 94 -0.79 3.45 -14.23
N ALA A 95 -1.44 2.40 -14.71
CA ALA A 95 -0.89 1.05 -14.69
C ALA A 95 0.45 0.95 -15.44
N ASP A 96 0.54 1.58 -16.61
CA ASP A 96 1.77 1.64 -17.40
C ASP A 96 2.89 2.39 -16.67
N ILE A 97 2.60 3.57 -16.13
CA ILE A 97 3.56 4.36 -15.35
C ILE A 97 4.02 3.59 -14.10
N ALA A 98 3.08 2.96 -13.38
CA ALA A 98 3.43 2.15 -12.21
C ALA A 98 4.43 1.06 -12.59
N ARG A 99 4.20 0.35 -13.70
CA ARG A 99 5.11 -0.70 -14.19
C ARG A 99 6.50 -0.15 -14.51
N GLN A 100 6.58 1.00 -15.18
CA GLN A 100 7.84 1.67 -15.50
C GLN A 100 8.60 2.08 -14.22
N MET A 101 7.89 2.33 -13.12
CA MET A 101 8.45 2.69 -11.81
C MET A 101 8.71 1.49 -10.89
N GLY A 102 8.54 0.25 -11.36
CA GLY A 102 8.70 -0.95 -10.54
C GLY A 102 7.57 -1.18 -9.53
N ALA A 103 6.43 -0.51 -9.72
CA ALA A 103 5.22 -0.62 -8.93
C ALA A 103 4.09 -1.27 -9.75
N ARG A 104 2.91 -1.46 -9.13
CA ARG A 104 1.71 -1.98 -9.83
C ARG A 104 0.44 -1.25 -9.41
N LEU A 105 -0.44 -1.01 -10.38
CA LEU A 105 -1.85 -0.73 -10.12
C LEU A 105 -2.58 -2.07 -9.94
N VAL A 106 -3.24 -2.24 -8.79
CA VAL A 106 -3.99 -3.46 -8.44
C VAL A 106 -5.43 -3.12 -8.09
N ARG A 107 -6.29 -4.14 -8.14
CA ARG A 107 -7.65 -4.01 -7.61
C ARG A 107 -7.58 -4.00 -6.08
N ARG A 108 -8.32 -3.08 -5.46
CA ARG A 108 -8.52 -3.07 -4.02
C ARG A 108 -9.23 -4.37 -3.59
N PRO A 109 -8.66 -5.20 -2.70
CA PRO A 109 -9.38 -6.35 -2.15
C PRO A 109 -10.59 -5.89 -1.33
N THR A 110 -11.73 -6.55 -1.55
CA THR A 110 -12.98 -6.43 -0.78
C THR A 110 -12.99 -7.35 0.42
#